data_AF-A0A6N9QGP2-F1
#
_entry.id   AF-A0A6N9QGP2-F1
#
_cell.length_a   1.000
_cell.length_b   1.000
_cell.length_c   1.000
_cell.angle_alpha   90.00
_cell.angle_beta   90.00
_cell.angle_gamma   90.00
#
_symmetry.space_group_name_H-M   'P 1'
#
loop_
_entity.id
_entity.type
_entity.pdbx_description
1 polymer ?
#
loop_
_entity_poly.entity_id
_entity_poly.type
_entity_poly.pdbx_seq_one_letter_code
_entity_poly.pdbx_strand_id
1 'polypeptide(L)'
;MLKEKNIYKDELPVNVVVANIEEYPIHFHDDMEVVYVLNGSVTLRNGYYTYTLKQGDIFILNDREMHSFTSTGETNMVMMLQLDLSYFSKYYDSLKNNFFVTDMEDDSDESLEVLRSILARIMMEILQKGYGYEHKVIESAHNLIACLMSDFQYFVMEDGKFVNEAKNKGNKILAGRLNRITDYMYDNYSRKLTLNEIAEREHLSIYYLSHVIKEATGLSFQDLLSFIRVEESEKLLLGTSKKIGAIAEETGFSAVRYYIKHFQTWYGMHPLEYRKQFTGKISSRETLAQYERSAPTEIEEAIRQQVKGVYTDYINKQKARPVIVDVNIYEDDYMGKRIKSNGLKELMERENMRPVAGPYELLISLGETVIASGPNYMVTTASKFPGSLNNLSILVYNFSEAVETDLKNTRSKENTLNIIRKYEEEIEFLARCSGLSGEFRISRYKTFRHKIISDLEAQIHPHSTYSRREELVSQWTSLPVIEFAEFTSSDTLSLRATLKGFSAELLLIDRK
;
A
#
# COMPACT_ATOMS: atom_id res chain seq x y z
N MET A 1 2.66 -17.49 23.12
CA MET A 1 3.08 -16.62 24.24
C MET A 1 2.04 -15.51 24.29
N LEU A 2 1.63 -15.03 25.47
CA LEU A 2 0.52 -14.06 25.57
C LEU A 2 0.77 -12.81 24.72
N LYS A 3 2.00 -12.32 24.75
CA LYS A 3 2.47 -11.30 23.81
C LYS A 3 2.90 -11.99 22.52
N GLU A 4 2.18 -11.71 21.44
CA GLU A 4 2.54 -12.11 20.09
C GLU A 4 3.57 -11.13 19.51
N LYS A 5 4.48 -11.66 18.68
CA LYS A 5 5.47 -10.85 17.99
C LYS A 5 5.29 -11.07 16.50
N ASN A 6 4.75 -10.05 15.82
CA ASN A 6 4.65 -10.06 14.38
C ASN A 6 6.03 -9.85 13.75
N ILE A 7 6.26 -10.53 12.63
CA ILE A 7 7.50 -10.44 11.86
C ILE A 7 7.15 -9.81 10.52
N TYR A 8 7.76 -8.66 10.26
CA TYR A 8 7.62 -7.93 9.01
C TYR A 8 8.69 -8.39 8.03
N LYS A 9 8.34 -8.43 6.74
CA LYS A 9 9.31 -8.66 5.66
C LYS A 9 10.27 -7.45 5.60
N ASP A 10 11.53 -7.69 5.27
CA ASP A 10 12.49 -6.61 5.04
C ASP A 10 11.90 -5.55 4.10
N GLU A 11 12.01 -4.28 4.52
CA GLU A 11 11.50 -3.09 3.82
C GLU A 11 9.97 -3.01 3.64
N LEU A 12 9.19 -3.88 4.27
CA LEU A 12 7.73 -3.82 4.24
C LEU A 12 7.14 -3.81 5.67
N PRO A 13 6.83 -2.62 6.24
CA PRO A 13 6.33 -2.44 7.61
C PRO A 13 4.84 -2.79 7.76
N VAL A 14 4.34 -3.68 6.91
CA VAL A 14 2.95 -4.08 6.81
C VAL A 14 2.90 -5.61 6.68
N ASN A 15 2.07 -6.25 7.48
CA ASN A 15 1.76 -7.67 7.36
C ASN A 15 0.26 -7.85 7.14
N VAL A 16 -0.12 -8.81 6.30
CA VAL A 16 -1.54 -9.12 6.07
C VAL A 16 -1.76 -10.62 6.10
N VAL A 17 -2.75 -11.03 6.89
CA VAL A 17 -3.27 -12.39 6.91
C VAL A 17 -4.76 -12.33 6.58
N VAL A 18 -5.19 -13.07 5.56
CA VAL A 18 -6.62 -13.28 5.28
C VAL A 18 -6.94 -14.73 5.53
N ALA A 19 -7.89 -15.00 6.41
CA ALA A 19 -8.18 -16.35 6.85
C ALA A 19 -9.64 -16.56 7.25
N ASN A 20 -10.06 -17.82 7.18
CA ASN A 20 -11.19 -18.34 7.93
C ASN A 20 -10.71 -18.70 9.35
N ILE A 21 -11.32 -18.08 10.36
CA ILE A 21 -10.97 -18.23 11.76
C ILE A 21 -11.93 -19.24 12.40
N GLU A 22 -11.36 -20.28 13.01
CA GLU A 22 -12.07 -21.16 13.93
C GLU A 22 -11.91 -20.65 15.37
N GLU A 23 -10.66 -20.52 15.81
CA GLU A 23 -10.32 -19.99 17.13
C GLU A 23 -8.94 -19.32 17.08
N TYR A 24 -8.86 -18.05 17.46
CA TYR A 24 -7.61 -17.35 17.69
C TYR A 24 -7.52 -17.00 19.18
N PRO A 25 -6.62 -17.66 19.94
CA PRO A 25 -6.51 -17.49 21.39
C PRO A 25 -6.23 -16.05 21.84
N ILE A 26 -6.47 -15.78 23.11
CA ILE A 26 -6.28 -14.46 23.71
C ILE A 26 -4.80 -14.08 23.65
N HIS A 27 -4.51 -12.93 23.05
CA HIS A 27 -3.16 -12.40 22.90
C HIS A 27 -3.18 -10.87 22.77
N PHE A 28 -1.99 -10.28 22.69
CA PHE A 28 -1.81 -8.87 22.34
C PHE A 28 -0.47 -8.69 21.61
N HIS A 29 -0.31 -7.60 20.87
CA HIS A 29 0.91 -7.23 20.16
C HIS A 29 1.16 -5.71 20.25
N ASP A 30 2.36 -5.25 19.86
CA ASP A 30 2.72 -3.82 19.86
C ASP A 30 2.37 -3.13 18.52
N ASP A 31 1.65 -3.82 17.65
CA ASP A 31 1.26 -3.35 16.32
C ASP A 31 -0.18 -2.80 16.37
N MET A 32 -0.50 -1.88 15.46
CA MET A 32 -1.90 -1.54 15.19
C MET A 32 -2.43 -2.55 14.17
N GLU A 33 -3.57 -3.16 14.47
CA GLU A 33 -4.20 -4.14 13.59
C GLU A 33 -5.56 -3.64 13.11
N VAL A 34 -5.80 -3.75 11.81
CA VAL A 34 -7.08 -3.47 11.19
C VAL A 34 -7.71 -4.80 10.77
N VAL A 35 -8.83 -5.12 11.40
CA VAL A 35 -9.63 -6.30 11.14
C VAL A 35 -10.74 -5.92 10.17
N TYR A 36 -10.85 -6.61 9.05
CA TYR A 36 -11.89 -6.36 8.05
C TYR A 36 -12.57 -7.68 7.64
N VAL A 37 -13.88 -7.78 7.88
CA VAL A 37 -14.64 -8.99 7.55
C VAL A 37 -15.07 -8.94 6.08
N LEU A 38 -14.35 -9.70 5.25
CA LEU A 38 -14.57 -9.81 3.81
C LEU A 38 -15.78 -10.69 3.46
N ASN A 39 -16.13 -11.64 4.30
CA ASN A 39 -17.31 -12.48 4.11
C ASN A 39 -17.79 -13.03 5.47
N GLY A 40 -19.11 -13.12 5.64
CA GLY A 40 -19.73 -13.80 6.78
C GLY A 40 -19.56 -13.07 8.12
N SER A 41 -19.26 -13.79 9.21
CA SER A 41 -19.21 -13.20 10.57
C SER A 41 -18.18 -13.83 11.49
N VAL A 42 -17.61 -13.03 12.40
CA VAL A 42 -16.64 -13.50 13.42
C VAL A 42 -16.92 -12.83 14.76
N THR A 43 -16.70 -13.55 15.86
CA THR A 43 -16.72 -12.96 17.20
C THR A 43 -15.33 -12.47 17.55
N LEU A 44 -15.20 -11.16 17.79
CA LEU A 44 -13.99 -10.52 18.30
C LEU A 44 -14.19 -10.14 19.76
N ARG A 45 -13.39 -10.70 20.66
CA ARG A 45 -13.30 -10.20 22.03
C ARG A 45 -12.16 -9.20 22.09
N ASN A 46 -12.42 -7.99 22.57
CA ASN A 46 -11.42 -6.97 22.87
C ASN A 46 -11.57 -6.54 24.34
N GLY A 47 -10.59 -6.89 25.16
CA GLY A 47 -10.60 -6.69 26.60
C GLY A 47 -11.87 -7.26 27.23
N TYR A 48 -12.67 -6.37 27.81
CA TYR A 48 -13.88 -6.72 28.55
C TYR A 48 -15.13 -6.89 27.66
N TYR A 49 -15.10 -6.45 26.40
CA TYR A 49 -16.25 -6.49 25.49
C TYR A 49 -16.10 -7.57 24.42
N THR A 50 -17.23 -8.07 23.91
CA THR A 50 -17.28 -9.05 22.83
C THR A 50 -18.18 -8.52 21.72
N TYR A 51 -17.59 -8.34 20.54
CA TYR A 51 -18.22 -7.87 19.33
C TYR A 51 -18.52 -9.05 18.41
N THR A 52 -19.65 -8.99 17.70
CA THR A 52 -19.91 -9.86 16.56
C THR A 52 -19.77 -9.02 15.30
N LEU A 53 -18.63 -9.17 14.61
CA LEU A 53 -18.34 -8.46 13.38
C LEU A 53 -18.97 -9.20 12.20
N LYS A 54 -19.64 -8.46 11.33
CA LYS A 54 -20.31 -8.95 10.12
C LYS A 54 -19.58 -8.50 8.88
N GLN A 55 -19.92 -9.10 7.75
CA GLN A 55 -19.40 -8.74 6.44
C GLN A 55 -19.50 -7.23 6.20
N GLY A 56 -18.37 -6.59 5.91
CA GLY A 56 -18.27 -5.15 5.71
C GLY A 56 -17.70 -4.39 6.91
N ASP A 57 -17.70 -4.98 8.10
CA ASP A 57 -17.23 -4.35 9.33
C ASP A 57 -15.70 -4.23 9.35
N ILE A 58 -15.21 -3.07 9.79
CA ILE A 58 -13.78 -2.79 9.96
C ILE A 58 -13.52 -2.42 11.42
N PHE A 59 -12.81 -3.25 12.17
CA PHE A 59 -12.45 -2.99 13.56
C PHE A 59 -10.98 -2.59 13.68
N ILE A 60 -10.68 -1.57 14.47
CA ILE A 60 -9.30 -1.17 14.77
C ILE A 60 -8.92 -1.72 16.14
N LEU A 61 -7.91 -2.59 16.17
CA LEU A 61 -7.23 -3.03 17.38
C LEU A 61 -6.04 -2.09 17.60
N ASN A 62 -6.14 -1.26 18.65
CA ASN A 62 -5.06 -0.36 19.03
C ASN A 62 -3.91 -1.13 19.66
N ASP A 63 -2.79 -0.44 19.89
CA ASP A 63 -1.59 -1.10 20.39
C ASP A 63 -1.86 -1.76 21.77
N ARG A 64 -1.34 -2.98 21.93
CA ARG A 64 -1.42 -3.75 23.17
C ARG A 64 -2.83 -4.03 23.69
N GLU A 65 -3.88 -3.90 22.89
CA GLU A 65 -5.21 -4.36 23.26
C GLU A 65 -5.25 -5.90 23.32
N MET A 66 -5.81 -6.43 24.42
CA MET A 66 -5.95 -7.87 24.62
C MET A 66 -7.14 -8.38 23.81
N HIS A 67 -6.91 -9.23 22.80
CA HIS A 67 -7.97 -9.68 21.93
C HIS A 67 -7.90 -11.16 21.55
N SER A 68 -9.03 -11.69 21.09
CA SER A 68 -9.18 -13.06 20.56
C SER A 68 -10.30 -13.10 19.54
N PHE A 69 -10.22 -14.05 18.62
CA PHE A 69 -11.26 -14.28 17.62
C PHE A 69 -11.85 -15.68 17.79
N THR A 70 -13.15 -15.84 17.57
CA THR A 70 -13.82 -17.14 17.54
C THR A 70 -14.85 -17.17 16.43
N SER A 71 -14.98 -18.32 15.77
CA SER A 71 -16.04 -18.57 14.79
C SER A 71 -17.42 -18.37 15.42
N THR A 72 -18.34 -17.81 14.65
CA THR A 72 -19.78 -17.76 14.99
C THR A 72 -20.49 -19.07 14.67
N GLY A 73 -19.79 -20.02 14.03
CA GLY A 73 -20.37 -21.21 13.40
C GLY A 73 -20.84 -20.99 11.96
N GLU A 74 -20.81 -19.74 11.48
CA GLU A 74 -21.07 -19.39 10.08
C GLU A 74 -19.77 -19.31 9.26
N THR A 75 -19.90 -19.16 7.94
CA THR A 75 -18.76 -18.85 7.09
C THR A 75 -18.09 -17.56 7.56
N ASN A 76 -16.77 -17.48 7.50
CA ASN A 76 -16.06 -16.23 7.75
C ASN A 76 -14.80 -16.11 6.88
N MET A 77 -14.47 -14.89 6.47
CA MET A 77 -13.21 -14.53 5.84
C MET A 77 -12.79 -13.17 6.41
N VAL A 78 -11.70 -13.18 7.19
CA VAL A 78 -11.24 -12.02 7.95
C VAL A 78 -9.86 -11.62 7.47
N MET A 79 -9.73 -10.36 7.05
CA MET A 79 -8.45 -9.72 6.75
C MET A 79 -7.92 -9.05 8.02
N MET A 80 -6.77 -9.49 8.50
CA MET A 80 -6.01 -8.90 9.60
C MET A 80 -4.78 -8.18 9.00
N LEU A 81 -4.85 -6.85 8.92
CA LEU A 81 -3.78 -5.98 8.44
C LEU A 81 -3.04 -5.39 9.64
N GLN A 82 -1.77 -5.73 9.80
CA GLN A 82 -0.93 -5.28 10.90
C GLN A 82 0.08 -4.24 10.41
N LEU A 83 0.22 -3.14 11.14
CA LEU A 83 1.15 -2.05 10.84
C LEU A 83 2.24 -1.94 11.92
N ASP A 84 3.51 -1.93 11.49
CA ASP A 84 4.64 -1.72 12.41
C ASP A 84 4.64 -0.27 12.92
N LEU A 85 4.11 -0.09 14.13
CA LEU A 85 4.05 1.23 14.76
C LEU A 85 5.44 1.83 14.98
N SER A 86 6.50 1.03 15.12
CA SER A 86 7.86 1.55 15.26
C SER A 86 8.41 2.14 13.96
N TYR A 87 7.98 1.61 12.81
CA TYR A 87 8.25 2.22 11.51
C TYR A 87 7.45 3.52 11.32
N PHE A 88 6.13 3.46 11.49
CA PHE A 88 5.25 4.60 11.18
C PHE A 88 5.36 5.76 12.17
N SER A 89 5.74 5.52 13.43
CA SER A 89 5.97 6.59 14.42
C SER A 89 7.10 7.56 14.04
N LYS A 90 7.91 7.24 13.01
CA LYS A 90 8.92 8.18 12.46
C LYS A 90 8.29 9.32 11.64
N TYR A 91 7.05 9.12 11.19
CA TYR A 91 6.33 10.05 10.32
C TYR A 91 5.14 10.71 11.04
N TYR A 92 4.63 10.07 12.08
CA TYR A 92 3.48 10.51 12.86
C TYR A 92 3.85 10.57 14.34
N ASP A 93 3.91 11.78 14.89
CA ASP A 93 4.10 11.98 16.32
C ASP A 93 2.94 11.33 17.10
N SER A 94 3.25 10.69 18.23
CA SER A 94 2.27 10.03 19.13
C SER A 94 1.43 8.90 18.51
N LEU A 95 1.80 8.34 17.34
CA LEU A 95 0.99 7.27 16.72
C LEU A 95 0.75 6.06 17.63
N LYS A 96 1.76 5.67 18.43
CA LYS A 96 1.65 4.56 19.39
C LYS A 96 0.56 4.72 20.43
N ASN A 97 0.13 5.94 20.67
CA ASN A 97 -0.80 6.24 21.74
C ASN A 97 -2.12 6.82 21.21
N ASN A 98 -2.26 6.91 19.88
CA ASN A 98 -3.53 7.24 19.28
C ASN A 98 -4.51 6.08 19.52
N PHE A 99 -5.74 6.43 19.86
CA PHE A 99 -6.82 5.48 20.02
C PHE A 99 -7.83 5.72 18.90
N PHE A 100 -8.01 4.71 18.05
CA PHE A 100 -8.93 4.77 16.93
C PHE A 100 -10.10 3.83 17.18
N VAL A 101 -11.31 4.31 16.89
CA VAL A 101 -12.56 3.56 17.04
C VAL A 101 -13.39 3.76 15.80
N THR A 102 -13.86 2.66 15.24
CA THR A 102 -14.86 2.60 14.17
C THR A 102 -16.24 2.30 14.76
N ASP A 103 -17.28 2.82 14.14
CA ASP A 103 -18.67 2.45 14.47
C ASP A 103 -19.20 1.54 13.35
N MET A 104 -19.69 0.35 13.73
CA MET A 104 -20.18 -0.65 12.77
C MET A 104 -21.68 -0.55 12.53
N GLU A 105 -22.38 0.33 13.26
CA GLU A 105 -23.85 0.46 13.15
C GLU A 105 -24.28 1.53 12.15
N ASP A 106 -23.34 2.33 11.63
CA ASP A 106 -23.60 3.38 10.63
C ASP A 106 -23.16 2.96 9.21
N ASP A 107 -24.04 2.24 8.52
CA ASP A 107 -23.87 1.86 7.10
C ASP A 107 -23.75 3.06 6.15
N SER A 108 -23.97 4.29 6.62
CA SER A 108 -23.92 5.52 5.81
C SER A 108 -22.64 6.35 6.00
N ASP A 109 -21.69 5.92 6.83
CA ASP A 109 -20.43 6.66 7.03
C ASP A 109 -19.52 6.54 5.79
N GLU A 110 -19.42 7.62 5.02
CA GLU A 110 -18.52 7.74 3.87
C GLU A 110 -17.04 7.47 4.24
N SER A 111 -16.62 7.74 5.49
CA SER A 111 -15.25 7.45 5.94
C SER A 111 -14.96 5.94 6.02
N LEU A 112 -15.97 5.11 6.33
CA LEU A 112 -15.80 3.65 6.31
C LEU A 112 -15.63 3.14 4.88
N GLU A 113 -16.34 3.70 3.90
CA GLU A 113 -16.15 3.37 2.48
C GLU A 113 -14.75 3.73 1.98
N VAL A 114 -14.20 4.86 2.45
CA VAL A 114 -12.81 5.24 2.18
C VAL A 114 -11.84 4.22 2.78
N LEU A 115 -12.05 3.78 4.05
CA LEU A 115 -11.23 2.73 4.66
C LEU A 115 -11.31 1.42 3.88
N ARG A 116 -12.50 0.94 3.52
CA ARG A 116 -12.70 -0.26 2.70
C ARG A 116 -11.91 -0.18 1.40
N SER A 117 -11.94 0.98 0.74
CA SER A 117 -11.21 1.22 -0.51
C SER A 117 -9.69 1.19 -0.34
N ILE A 118 -9.16 1.77 0.75
CA ILE A 118 -7.72 1.75 1.06
C ILE A 118 -7.27 0.32 1.39
N LEU A 119 -8.02 -0.41 2.22
CA LEU A 119 -7.72 -1.80 2.59
C LEU A 119 -7.75 -2.72 1.36
N ALA A 120 -8.76 -2.57 0.51
CA ALA A 120 -8.85 -3.27 -0.77
C ALA A 120 -7.61 -2.99 -1.62
N ARG A 121 -7.19 -1.73 -1.76
CA ARG A 121 -5.99 -1.37 -2.52
C ARG A 121 -4.72 -2.01 -1.97
N ILE A 122 -4.50 -1.97 -0.66
CA ILE A 122 -3.37 -2.64 0.01
C ILE A 122 -3.37 -4.14 -0.32
N MET A 123 -4.52 -4.79 -0.16
CA MET A 123 -4.62 -6.23 -0.41
C MET A 123 -4.37 -6.57 -1.88
N MET A 124 -4.95 -5.80 -2.82
CA MET A 124 -4.72 -6.02 -4.25
C MET A 124 -3.24 -5.83 -4.64
N GLU A 125 -2.55 -4.84 -4.07
CA GLU A 125 -1.11 -4.61 -4.29
C GLU A 125 -0.27 -5.80 -3.77
N ILE A 126 -0.64 -6.35 -2.61
CA ILE A 126 0.01 -7.54 -2.01
C ILE A 126 -0.25 -8.81 -2.81
N LEU A 127 -1.48 -9.03 -3.30
CA LEU A 127 -1.83 -10.20 -4.11
C LEU A 127 -1.09 -10.20 -5.44
N GLN A 128 -1.07 -9.06 -6.13
CA GLN A 128 -0.42 -8.94 -7.42
C GLN A 128 1.09 -9.03 -7.36
N LYS A 129 1.69 -8.50 -6.29
CA LYS A 129 3.15 -8.32 -6.17
C LYS A 129 3.77 -7.68 -7.42
N GLY A 130 3.07 -6.69 -7.98
CA GLY A 130 3.56 -5.92 -9.12
C GLY A 130 4.85 -5.17 -8.79
N TYR A 131 5.51 -4.58 -9.78
CA TYR A 131 6.74 -3.84 -9.50
C TYR A 131 6.50 -2.69 -8.50
N GLY A 132 7.39 -2.60 -7.52
CA GLY A 132 7.36 -1.61 -6.44
C GLY A 132 6.12 -1.73 -5.56
N TYR A 133 5.50 -2.91 -5.48
CA TYR A 133 4.31 -3.10 -4.66
C TYR A 133 4.59 -2.77 -3.19
N GLU A 134 5.80 -3.02 -2.67
CA GLU A 134 6.16 -2.66 -1.31
C GLU A 134 5.99 -1.15 -1.05
N HIS A 135 6.49 -0.30 -1.97
CA HIS A 135 6.33 1.15 -1.86
C HIS A 135 4.87 1.60 -1.98
N LYS A 136 4.10 0.96 -2.86
CA LYS A 136 2.66 1.25 -3.02
C LYS A 136 1.87 0.85 -1.76
N VAL A 137 2.20 -0.29 -1.16
CA VAL A 137 1.61 -0.75 0.10
C VAL A 137 1.95 0.22 1.22
N ILE A 138 3.20 0.70 1.30
CA ILE A 138 3.62 1.71 2.28
C ILE A 138 2.85 3.02 2.07
N GLU A 139 2.71 3.50 0.83
CA GLU A 139 1.92 4.69 0.49
C GLU A 139 0.45 4.52 0.91
N SER A 140 -0.15 3.38 0.59
CA SER A 140 -1.53 3.06 0.96
C SER A 140 -1.69 2.94 2.48
N ALA A 141 -0.69 2.43 3.21
CA ALA A 141 -0.67 2.40 4.67
C ALA A 141 -0.56 3.82 5.28
N HIS A 142 0.19 4.74 4.66
CA HIS A 142 0.17 6.15 5.04
C HIS A 142 -1.22 6.78 4.83
N ASN A 143 -1.89 6.45 3.72
CA ASN A 143 -3.26 6.90 3.47
C ASN A 143 -4.25 6.34 4.50
N LEU A 144 -4.08 5.08 4.90
CA LEU A 144 -4.87 4.44 5.96
C LEU A 144 -4.71 5.20 7.29
N ILE A 145 -3.47 5.43 7.74
CA ILE A 145 -3.20 6.16 8.99
C ILE A 145 -3.75 7.59 8.91
N ALA A 146 -3.58 8.27 7.78
CA ALA A 146 -4.12 9.62 7.59
C ALA A 146 -5.66 9.65 7.69
N CYS A 147 -6.34 8.66 7.13
CA CYS A 147 -7.80 8.52 7.24
C CYS A 147 -8.22 8.26 8.70
N LEU A 148 -7.55 7.35 9.40
CA LEU A 148 -7.78 7.09 10.83
C LEU A 148 -7.62 8.35 11.68
N MET A 149 -6.57 9.13 11.43
CA MET A 149 -6.32 10.40 12.12
C MET A 149 -7.34 11.49 11.82
N SER A 150 -7.93 11.49 10.62
CA SER A 150 -8.95 12.48 10.24
C SER A 150 -10.30 12.15 10.88
N ASP A 151 -10.66 10.87 10.88
CA ASP A 151 -12.06 10.47 10.93
C ASP A 151 -12.39 9.56 12.12
N PHE A 152 -11.38 8.93 12.75
CA PHE A 152 -11.60 7.84 13.69
C PHE A 152 -11.01 8.05 15.10
N GLN A 153 -10.62 9.28 15.46
CA GLN A 153 -9.94 9.59 16.74
C GLN A 153 -10.87 9.93 17.92
N TYR A 154 -12.15 10.16 17.68
CA TYR A 154 -13.11 10.52 18.73
C TYR A 154 -13.99 9.35 19.04
N PHE A 155 -14.18 9.08 20.33
CA PHE A 155 -14.98 7.97 20.78
C PHE A 155 -15.68 8.29 22.09
N VAL A 156 -16.92 7.86 22.22
CA VAL A 156 -17.70 7.88 23.46
C VAL A 156 -17.93 6.46 23.94
N MET A 157 -18.16 6.29 25.24
CA MET A 157 -18.59 5.03 25.82
C MET A 157 -20.12 4.95 25.84
N GLU A 158 -20.71 4.04 25.06
CA GLU A 158 -22.15 3.78 25.01
C GLU A 158 -22.42 2.29 25.24
N ASP A 159 -23.32 1.95 26.17
CA ASP A 159 -23.67 0.56 26.53
C ASP A 159 -22.47 -0.38 26.77
N GLY A 160 -21.38 0.17 27.30
CA GLY A 160 -20.14 -0.56 27.59
C GLY A 160 -19.22 -0.79 26.38
N LYS A 161 -19.56 -0.30 25.19
CA LYS A 161 -18.67 -0.30 24.03
C LYS A 161 -18.18 1.11 23.71
N PHE A 162 -16.96 1.21 23.19
CA PHE A 162 -16.51 2.43 22.55
C PHE A 162 -17.16 2.56 21.16
N VAL A 163 -17.65 3.75 20.85
CA VAL A 163 -18.32 4.08 19.57
C VAL A 163 -17.70 5.36 19.04
N ASN A 164 -17.50 5.45 17.72
CA ASN A 164 -16.95 6.65 17.09
C ASN A 164 -17.91 7.85 17.22
N GLU A 165 -17.42 9.00 17.71
CA GLU A 165 -18.26 10.19 17.89
C GLU A 165 -18.17 11.15 16.71
N ALA A 166 -19.20 11.16 15.85
CA ALA A 166 -19.26 12.01 14.67
C ALA A 166 -19.26 13.52 14.99
N LYS A 167 -19.78 13.93 16.14
CA LYS A 167 -19.96 15.35 16.52
C LYS A 167 -18.64 16.14 16.53
N ASN A 168 -17.54 15.50 16.90
CA ASN A 168 -16.24 16.14 17.09
C ASN A 168 -15.22 15.82 15.98
N LYS A 169 -15.60 15.05 14.95
CA LYS A 169 -14.75 14.59 13.83
C LYS A 169 -13.84 15.68 13.24
N GLY A 170 -14.33 16.93 13.13
CA GLY A 170 -13.56 18.06 12.59
C GLY A 170 -12.61 18.80 13.56
N ASN A 171 -12.64 18.54 14.87
CA ASN A 171 -11.99 19.39 15.88
C ASN A 171 -10.53 19.01 16.17
N LYS A 172 -9.65 18.98 15.17
CA LYS A 172 -8.26 18.45 15.27
C LYS A 172 -7.45 18.90 16.51
N ILE A 173 -7.70 20.10 17.03
CA ILE A 173 -7.06 20.60 18.26
C ILE A 173 -7.49 19.79 19.49
N LEU A 174 -8.78 19.45 19.58
CA LEU A 174 -9.33 18.63 20.66
C LEU A 174 -8.81 17.19 20.58
N ALA A 175 -8.82 16.54 19.41
CA ALA A 175 -8.24 15.20 19.22
C ALA A 175 -6.78 15.17 19.65
N GLY A 176 -5.95 16.07 19.11
CA GLY A 176 -4.54 16.11 19.46
C GLY A 176 -4.30 16.35 20.96
N ARG A 177 -5.20 17.07 21.63
CA ARG A 177 -5.15 17.25 23.09
C ARG A 177 -5.57 15.98 23.84
N LEU A 178 -6.66 15.33 23.43
CA LEU A 178 -7.14 14.10 24.05
C LEU A 178 -6.12 12.99 23.92
N ASN A 179 -5.46 12.85 22.77
CA ASN A 179 -4.35 11.92 22.60
C ASN A 179 -3.26 12.22 23.64
N ARG A 180 -2.69 13.44 23.66
CA ARG A 180 -1.66 13.79 24.68
C ARG A 180 -2.08 13.52 26.13
N ILE A 181 -3.35 13.74 26.48
CA ILE A 181 -3.89 13.43 27.81
C ILE A 181 -3.88 11.92 28.04
N THR A 182 -4.47 11.15 27.13
CA THR A 182 -4.58 9.69 27.21
C THR A 182 -3.20 9.01 27.17
N ASP A 183 -2.30 9.44 26.27
CA ASP A 183 -0.88 9.07 26.24
C ASP A 183 -0.26 9.19 27.63
N TYR A 184 -0.41 10.37 28.23
CA TYR A 184 0.19 10.63 29.52
C TYR A 184 -0.43 9.78 30.63
N MET A 185 -1.72 9.46 30.52
CA MET A 185 -2.40 8.53 31.43
C MET A 185 -1.86 7.10 31.30
N TYR A 186 -1.69 6.57 30.08
CA TYR A 186 -1.09 5.26 29.85
C TYR A 186 0.39 5.20 30.27
N ASP A 187 1.17 6.26 30.06
CA ASP A 187 2.57 6.29 30.50
C ASP A 187 2.72 6.35 32.03
N ASN A 188 1.67 6.75 32.76
CA ASN A 188 1.75 7.06 34.18
C ASN A 188 0.69 6.37 35.05
N TYR A 189 -0.07 5.40 34.52
CA TYR A 189 -1.19 4.80 35.24
C TYR A 189 -0.78 4.12 36.55
N SER A 190 0.42 3.52 36.57
CA SER A 190 0.93 2.71 37.68
C SER A 190 1.27 3.51 38.93
N ARG A 191 1.44 4.83 38.80
CA ARG A 191 1.69 5.73 39.94
C ARG A 191 0.45 6.54 40.31
N LYS A 192 0.57 7.34 41.37
CA LYS A 192 -0.46 8.33 41.72
C LYS A 192 -0.46 9.46 40.69
N LEU A 193 -1.30 9.34 39.67
CA LEU A 193 -1.58 10.37 38.68
C LEU A 193 -2.78 11.22 39.13
N THR A 194 -2.69 12.54 38.99
CA THR A 194 -3.76 13.46 39.42
C THR A 194 -4.26 14.31 38.26
N LEU A 195 -5.53 14.71 38.31
CA LEU A 195 -6.11 15.60 37.31
C LEU A 195 -5.39 16.97 37.27
N ASN A 196 -4.92 17.45 38.41
CA ASN A 196 -4.18 18.73 38.49
C ASN A 196 -2.87 18.68 37.71
N GLU A 197 -2.13 17.57 37.82
CA GLU A 197 -0.88 17.37 37.10
C GLU A 197 -1.07 17.41 35.57
N ILE A 198 -2.13 16.78 35.06
CA ILE A 198 -2.48 16.84 33.64
C ILE A 198 -2.93 18.25 33.25
N ALA A 199 -3.71 18.92 34.10
CA ALA A 199 -4.18 20.28 33.86
C ALA A 199 -3.02 21.28 33.74
N GLU A 200 -2.02 21.17 34.63
CA GLU A 200 -0.80 21.99 34.58
C GLU A 200 0.00 21.73 33.29
N ARG A 201 0.15 20.45 32.90
CA ARG A 201 0.85 20.05 31.67
C ARG A 201 0.18 20.57 30.40
N GLU A 202 -1.15 20.54 30.35
CA GLU A 202 -1.93 21.00 29.19
C GLU A 202 -2.27 22.50 29.26
N HIS A 203 -1.80 23.21 30.29
CA HIS A 203 -2.08 24.62 30.54
C HIS A 203 -3.59 24.94 30.62
N LEU A 204 -4.35 24.06 31.29
CA LEU A 204 -5.80 24.17 31.45
C LEU A 204 -6.19 24.36 32.91
N SER A 205 -7.40 24.88 33.13
CA SER A 205 -8.01 24.75 34.45
C SER A 205 -8.46 23.29 34.68
N ILE A 206 -8.39 22.83 35.93
CA ILE A 206 -8.88 21.50 36.34
C ILE A 206 -10.34 21.29 35.90
N TYR A 207 -11.16 22.33 36.03
CA TYR A 207 -12.58 22.29 35.64
C TYR A 207 -12.76 22.04 34.14
N TYR A 208 -12.02 22.77 33.31
CA TYR A 208 -12.11 22.60 31.86
C TYR A 208 -11.59 21.22 31.43
N LEU A 209 -10.47 20.76 31.98
CA LEU A 209 -9.95 19.43 31.68
C LEU A 209 -10.93 18.31 32.08
N SER A 210 -11.57 18.42 33.25
CA SER A 210 -12.59 17.47 33.69
C SER A 210 -13.76 17.39 32.72
N HIS A 211 -14.23 18.53 32.21
CA HIS A 211 -15.30 18.58 31.21
C HIS A 211 -14.86 17.98 29.88
N VAL A 212 -13.67 18.32 29.41
CA VAL A 212 -13.12 17.78 28.16
C VAL A 212 -13.02 16.26 28.20
N ILE A 213 -12.49 15.67 29.29
CA ILE A 213 -12.41 14.21 29.44
C ILE A 213 -13.81 13.59 29.46
N LYS A 214 -14.75 14.20 30.18
CA LYS A 214 -16.11 13.65 30.32
C LYS A 214 -16.92 13.75 29.04
N GLU A 215 -16.83 14.86 28.32
CA GLU A 215 -17.49 15.06 27.03
C GLU A 215 -16.92 14.11 26.00
N ALA A 216 -15.59 13.99 25.92
CA ALA A 216 -14.95 13.12 24.95
C ALA A 216 -15.23 11.65 25.24
N THR A 217 -14.91 11.16 26.44
CA THR A 217 -14.88 9.71 26.72
C THR A 217 -16.17 9.18 27.34
N GLY A 218 -17.06 10.06 27.80
CA GLY A 218 -18.19 9.68 28.66
C GLY A 218 -17.79 9.31 30.10
N LEU A 219 -16.50 9.32 30.46
CA LEU A 219 -16.00 8.91 31.78
C LEU A 219 -15.46 10.09 32.60
N SER A 220 -15.49 9.97 33.94
CA SER A 220 -14.72 10.90 34.77
C SER A 220 -13.22 10.58 34.66
N PHE A 221 -12.34 11.52 35.00
CA PHE A 221 -10.90 11.25 35.06
C PHE A 221 -10.55 10.03 35.94
N GLN A 222 -11.23 9.86 37.07
CA GLN A 222 -10.97 8.74 37.98
C GLN A 222 -11.44 7.41 37.39
N ASP A 223 -12.58 7.41 36.70
CA ASP A 223 -13.11 6.21 36.04
C ASP A 223 -12.25 5.82 34.84
N LEU A 224 -11.82 6.79 34.02
CA LEU A 224 -10.92 6.58 32.90
C LEU A 224 -9.56 6.04 33.37
N LEU A 225 -8.97 6.63 34.41
CA LEU A 225 -7.71 6.12 34.98
C LEU A 225 -7.91 4.71 35.54
N SER A 226 -9.04 4.44 36.21
CA SER A 226 -9.31 3.10 36.75
C SER A 226 -9.53 2.08 35.64
N PHE A 227 -10.16 2.48 34.52
CA PHE A 227 -10.32 1.66 33.33
C PHE A 227 -8.96 1.22 32.78
N ILE A 228 -8.08 2.18 32.46
CA ILE A 228 -6.71 1.92 31.96
C ILE A 228 -5.98 0.93 32.87
N ARG A 229 -6.05 1.13 34.19
CA ARG A 229 -5.38 0.24 35.15
C ARG A 229 -5.93 -1.18 35.17
N VAL A 230 -7.24 -1.35 34.96
CA VAL A 230 -7.88 -2.66 34.91
C VAL A 230 -7.52 -3.36 33.61
N GLU A 231 -7.59 -2.66 32.48
CA GLU A 231 -7.19 -3.17 31.16
C GLU A 231 -5.73 -3.66 31.19
N GLU A 232 -4.81 -2.83 31.68
CA GLU A 232 -3.40 -3.21 31.86
C GLU A 232 -3.21 -4.38 32.82
N SER A 233 -4.09 -4.51 33.82
CA SER A 233 -4.03 -5.62 34.76
C SER A 233 -4.34 -6.97 34.12
N GLU A 234 -5.12 -7.03 33.03
CA GLU A 234 -5.46 -8.27 32.34
C GLU A 234 -4.20 -9.00 31.85
N LYS A 235 -3.24 -8.25 31.30
CA LYS A 235 -1.94 -8.75 30.84
C LYS A 235 -1.16 -9.42 31.97
N LEU A 236 -1.12 -8.78 33.14
CA LEU A 236 -0.48 -9.35 34.34
C LEU A 236 -1.27 -10.54 34.89
N LEU A 237 -2.58 -10.48 34.83
CA LEU A 237 -3.50 -11.46 35.38
C LEU A 237 -3.42 -12.79 34.64
N LEU A 238 -3.35 -12.73 33.30
CA LEU A 238 -3.28 -13.89 32.41
C LEU A 238 -1.85 -14.29 32.04
N GLY A 239 -0.92 -13.34 32.02
CA GLY A 239 0.47 -13.57 31.63
C GLY A 239 1.41 -14.00 32.76
N THR A 240 0.95 -13.91 34.02
CA THR A 240 1.80 -14.20 35.19
C THR A 240 1.05 -14.97 36.28
N SER A 241 1.81 -15.53 37.23
CA SER A 241 1.28 -16.16 38.45
C SER A 241 1.20 -15.18 39.64
N LYS A 242 1.36 -13.86 39.42
CA LYS A 242 1.34 -12.86 40.50
C LYS A 242 0.03 -12.93 41.29
N LYS A 243 0.11 -12.70 42.60
CA LYS A 243 -1.08 -12.62 43.47
C LYS A 243 -1.89 -11.36 43.13
N ILE A 244 -3.22 -11.43 43.27
CA ILE A 244 -4.14 -10.31 43.00
C ILE A 244 -3.71 -9.01 43.70
N GLY A 245 -3.23 -9.10 44.95
CA GLY A 245 -2.74 -7.93 45.68
C GLY A 245 -1.52 -7.27 45.05
N ALA A 246 -0.57 -8.05 44.53
CA ALA A 246 0.61 -7.54 43.84
C ALA A 246 0.24 -6.90 42.49
N ILE A 247 -0.70 -7.49 41.75
CA ILE A 247 -1.22 -6.91 40.50
C ILE A 247 -1.88 -5.57 40.78
N ALA A 248 -2.74 -5.49 41.81
CA ALA A 248 -3.41 -4.24 42.17
C ALA A 248 -2.40 -3.12 42.52
N GLU A 249 -1.33 -3.45 43.25
CA GLU A 249 -0.26 -2.51 43.59
C GLU A 249 0.51 -2.07 42.33
N GLU A 250 0.91 -3.00 41.48
CA GLU A 250 1.69 -2.74 40.26
C GLU A 250 0.93 -1.91 39.23
N THR A 251 -0.40 -2.09 39.14
CA THR A 251 -1.25 -1.26 38.29
C THR A 251 -1.69 0.05 38.96
N GLY A 252 -1.20 0.37 40.16
CA GLY A 252 -1.36 1.68 40.79
C GLY A 252 -2.64 1.87 41.61
N PHE A 253 -3.38 0.79 41.94
CA PHE A 253 -4.49 0.89 42.88
C PHE A 253 -4.00 1.06 44.31
N SER A 254 -4.62 1.99 45.05
CA SER A 254 -4.29 2.26 46.45
C SER A 254 -4.70 1.15 47.42
N ALA A 255 -5.63 0.29 47.02
CA ALA A 255 -6.03 -0.88 47.77
C ALA A 255 -6.65 -1.95 46.86
N VAL A 256 -6.42 -3.22 47.20
CA VAL A 256 -6.93 -4.39 46.47
C VAL A 256 -8.45 -4.36 46.28
N ARG A 257 -9.20 -3.86 47.27
CA ARG A 257 -10.66 -3.72 47.18
C ARG A 257 -11.12 -2.83 46.02
N TYR A 258 -10.35 -1.79 45.68
CA TYR A 258 -10.69 -0.89 44.58
C TYR A 258 -10.40 -1.55 43.25
N TYR A 259 -9.25 -2.23 43.14
CA TYR A 259 -8.94 -3.04 41.96
C TYR A 259 -10.05 -4.06 41.67
N ILE A 260 -10.43 -4.88 42.66
CA ILE A 260 -11.47 -5.89 42.49
C ILE A 260 -12.80 -5.26 42.07
N LYS A 261 -13.20 -4.16 42.72
CA LYS A 261 -14.43 -3.44 42.38
C LYS A 261 -14.42 -3.00 40.91
N HIS A 262 -13.39 -2.29 40.48
CA HIS A 262 -13.34 -1.77 39.10
C HIS A 262 -13.17 -2.90 38.07
N PHE A 263 -12.42 -3.96 38.39
CA PHE A 263 -12.32 -5.13 37.52
C PHE A 263 -13.68 -5.80 37.35
N GLN A 264 -14.45 -5.99 38.43
CA GLN A 264 -15.81 -6.53 38.36
C GLN A 264 -16.76 -5.61 37.59
N THR A 265 -16.60 -4.28 37.71
CA THR A 265 -17.41 -3.31 36.94
C THR A 265 -17.19 -3.48 35.44
N TRP A 266 -15.95 -3.60 34.99
CA TRP A 266 -15.63 -3.68 33.55
C TRP A 266 -15.79 -5.09 32.99
N TYR A 267 -15.26 -6.12 33.66
CA TYR A 267 -15.21 -7.50 33.17
C TYR A 267 -16.35 -8.39 33.69
N GLY A 268 -17.24 -7.86 34.54
CA GLY A 268 -18.41 -8.57 35.05
C GLY A 268 -18.13 -9.70 36.05
N MET A 269 -16.87 -9.96 36.42
CA MET A 269 -16.50 -11.07 37.30
C MET A 269 -15.25 -10.77 38.15
N HIS A 270 -15.00 -11.59 39.18
CA HIS A 270 -13.84 -11.37 40.05
C HIS A 270 -12.52 -11.70 39.33
N PRO A 271 -11.42 -10.93 39.51
CA PRO A 271 -10.15 -11.17 38.83
C PRO A 271 -9.62 -12.61 38.94
N LEU A 272 -9.79 -13.24 40.12
CA LEU A 272 -9.36 -14.63 40.32
C LEU A 272 -10.20 -15.64 39.52
N GLU A 273 -11.50 -15.39 39.38
CA GLU A 273 -12.39 -16.24 38.56
C GLU A 273 -12.06 -16.05 37.09
N TYR A 274 -11.89 -14.80 36.68
CA TYR A 274 -11.43 -14.43 35.35
C TYR A 274 -10.13 -15.15 34.96
N ARG A 275 -9.11 -15.11 35.84
CA ARG A 275 -7.86 -15.87 35.62
C ARG A 275 -8.13 -17.35 35.37
N LYS A 276 -8.90 -18.00 36.24
CA LYS A 276 -9.19 -19.44 36.11
C LYS A 276 -9.90 -19.76 34.80
N GLN A 277 -10.84 -18.91 34.37
CA GLN A 277 -11.64 -19.12 33.16
C GLN A 277 -10.81 -18.95 31.88
N PHE A 278 -9.88 -17.99 31.85
CA PHE A 278 -9.21 -17.59 30.61
C PHE A 278 -7.76 -18.05 30.48
N THR A 279 -7.10 -18.54 31.54
CA THR A 279 -5.69 -19.01 31.47
C THR A 279 -5.49 -20.12 30.42
N GLY A 280 -6.46 -21.02 30.23
CA GLY A 280 -6.38 -22.07 29.21
C GLY A 280 -6.66 -21.59 27.78
N LYS A 281 -7.12 -20.34 27.62
CA LYS A 281 -7.56 -19.74 26.35
C LYS A 281 -6.57 -18.72 25.79
N ILE A 282 -5.40 -18.57 26.43
CA ILE A 282 -4.38 -17.62 25.98
C ILE A 282 -3.46 -18.25 24.94
N SER A 283 -2.92 -17.43 24.04
CA SER A 283 -1.87 -17.84 23.10
C SER A 283 -0.65 -18.34 23.87
N SER A 284 -0.31 -19.61 23.68
CA SER A 284 0.77 -20.28 24.39
C SER A 284 1.55 -21.19 23.43
N ARG A 285 2.45 -22.03 23.94
CA ARG A 285 3.06 -23.08 23.09
C ARG A 285 2.10 -24.25 22.85
N GLU A 286 1.09 -24.38 23.71
CA GLU A 286 0.13 -25.49 23.72
C GLU A 286 -1.21 -25.08 23.10
N THR A 287 -1.53 -23.79 23.13
CA THR A 287 -2.75 -23.20 22.57
C THR A 287 -2.35 -22.28 21.43
N LEU A 288 -2.54 -22.76 20.20
CA LEU A 288 -2.19 -22.05 18.97
C LEU A 288 -3.46 -21.54 18.27
N ALA A 289 -3.29 -20.53 17.42
CA ALA A 289 -4.35 -20.06 16.55
C ALA A 289 -4.74 -21.15 15.53
N GLN A 290 -6.04 -21.35 15.38
CA GLN A 290 -6.69 -22.27 14.47
C GLN A 290 -7.43 -21.46 13.41
N TYR A 291 -6.80 -21.35 12.25
CA TYR A 291 -7.36 -20.67 11.09
C TYR A 291 -6.82 -21.28 9.81
N GLU A 292 -7.57 -21.14 8.73
CA GLU A 292 -7.17 -21.53 7.38
C GLU A 292 -7.00 -20.30 6.50
N ARG A 293 -5.82 -20.11 5.90
CA ARG A 293 -5.58 -18.96 5.03
C ARG A 293 -6.42 -19.07 3.75
N SER A 294 -7.08 -17.98 3.39
CA SER A 294 -7.89 -17.92 2.16
C SER A 294 -7.02 -17.89 0.91
N ALA A 295 -7.51 -18.48 -0.18
CA ALA A 295 -6.78 -18.47 -1.44
C ALA A 295 -6.81 -17.07 -2.10
N PRO A 296 -5.74 -16.64 -2.80
CA PRO A 296 -5.69 -15.34 -3.48
C PRO A 296 -6.93 -14.99 -4.31
N THR A 297 -7.47 -15.96 -5.05
CA THR A 297 -8.66 -15.78 -5.90
C THR A 297 -9.94 -15.55 -5.13
N GLU A 298 -10.07 -16.16 -3.94
CA GLU A 298 -11.23 -15.98 -3.06
C GLU A 298 -11.19 -14.59 -2.41
N ILE A 299 -10.01 -14.14 -2.01
CA ILE A 299 -9.78 -12.80 -1.45
C ILE A 299 -10.14 -11.73 -2.50
N GLU A 300 -9.66 -11.89 -3.73
CA GLU A 300 -9.95 -10.96 -4.84
C GLU A 300 -11.44 -10.85 -5.12
N GLU A 301 -12.17 -11.97 -5.17
CA GLU A 301 -13.62 -11.96 -5.40
C GLU A 301 -14.38 -11.34 -4.21
N ALA A 302 -13.97 -11.61 -2.97
CA ALA A 302 -14.59 -11.00 -1.79
C ALA A 302 -14.40 -9.48 -1.76
N ILE A 303 -13.20 -8.98 -2.06
CA ILE A 303 -12.93 -7.53 -2.18
C ILE A 303 -13.77 -6.90 -3.29
N ARG A 304 -13.87 -7.57 -4.45
CA ARG A 304 -14.64 -7.09 -5.58
C ARG A 304 -16.13 -6.93 -5.28
N GLN A 305 -16.68 -7.79 -4.43
CA GLN A 305 -18.07 -7.71 -4.00
C GLN A 305 -18.33 -6.54 -3.04
N GLN A 306 -17.32 -6.14 -2.26
CA GLN A 306 -17.46 -5.08 -1.27
C GLN A 306 -17.09 -3.68 -1.76
N VAL A 307 -16.15 -3.53 -2.70
CA VAL A 307 -15.64 -2.21 -3.12
C VAL A 307 -15.91 -1.92 -4.60
N LYS A 308 -16.91 -1.06 -4.87
CA LYS A 308 -17.27 -0.61 -6.22
C LYS A 308 -16.31 0.49 -6.71
N GLY A 309 -15.19 0.14 -7.33
CA GLY A 309 -14.33 1.11 -8.03
C GLY A 309 -12.85 0.72 -8.10
N VAL A 310 -12.30 0.19 -7.00
CA VAL A 310 -10.90 -0.26 -6.94
C VAL A 310 -10.60 -1.30 -8.02
N TYR A 311 -11.55 -2.20 -8.29
CA TYR A 311 -11.41 -3.23 -9.31
C TYR A 311 -11.34 -2.68 -10.75
N THR A 312 -12.01 -1.56 -11.05
CA THR A 312 -12.02 -0.95 -12.39
C THR A 312 -10.67 -0.31 -12.72
N ASP A 313 -10.07 0.41 -11.75
CA ASP A 313 -8.72 0.96 -11.89
C ASP A 313 -7.63 -0.14 -11.89
N TYR A 314 -7.88 -1.22 -11.15
CA TYR A 314 -7.04 -2.41 -11.07
C TYR A 314 -6.97 -3.20 -12.38
N ILE A 315 -8.11 -3.53 -13.02
CA ILE A 315 -8.11 -4.21 -14.33
C ILE A 315 -7.45 -3.33 -15.40
N ASN A 316 -7.70 -2.01 -15.36
CA ASN A 316 -7.12 -1.10 -16.34
C ASN A 316 -5.58 -1.05 -16.28
N LYS A 317 -4.97 -1.34 -15.11
CA LYS A 317 -3.51 -1.44 -14.93
C LYS A 317 -2.93 -2.84 -15.16
N GLN A 318 -3.75 -3.91 -15.17
CA GLN A 318 -3.28 -5.30 -15.27
C GLN A 318 -2.83 -5.76 -16.67
N LYS A 319 -3.01 -4.97 -17.73
CA LYS A 319 -2.77 -5.47 -19.09
C LYS A 319 -1.31 -5.57 -19.51
N ALA A 320 -0.34 -5.03 -18.79
CA ALA A 320 1.06 -5.07 -19.23
C ALA A 320 1.93 -5.92 -18.30
N ARG A 321 2.14 -7.19 -18.66
CA ARG A 321 3.37 -7.87 -18.23
C ARG A 321 4.54 -7.09 -18.85
N PRO A 322 5.57 -6.71 -18.08
CA PRO A 322 6.66 -5.94 -18.64
C PRO A 322 7.39 -6.79 -19.69
N VAL A 323 7.72 -6.16 -20.82
CA VAL A 323 8.58 -6.75 -21.82
C VAL A 323 10.00 -6.78 -21.26
N ILE A 324 10.53 -7.98 -21.06
CA ILE A 324 11.90 -8.20 -20.58
C ILE A 324 12.85 -8.14 -21.78
N VAL A 325 13.81 -7.21 -21.72
CA VAL A 325 14.91 -7.11 -22.67
C VAL A 325 16.16 -7.62 -21.95
N ASP A 326 16.53 -8.89 -22.17
CA ASP A 326 17.70 -9.49 -21.54
C ASP A 326 18.86 -9.54 -22.53
N VAL A 327 20.01 -8.99 -22.13
CA VAL A 327 21.24 -8.90 -22.94
C VAL A 327 22.39 -9.41 -22.09
N ASN A 328 22.95 -10.56 -22.45
CA ASN A 328 24.10 -11.14 -21.76
C ASN A 328 25.36 -11.03 -22.63
N ILE A 329 26.30 -10.15 -22.26
CA ILE A 329 27.48 -9.89 -23.10
C ILE A 329 28.49 -11.05 -23.15
N TYR A 330 28.36 -12.02 -22.23
CA TYR A 330 29.23 -13.19 -22.12
C TYR A 330 28.76 -14.38 -22.97
N GLU A 331 27.57 -14.31 -23.56
CA GLU A 331 27.09 -15.34 -24.48
C GLU A 331 27.70 -15.14 -25.88
N ASP A 332 28.49 -16.11 -26.35
CA ASP A 332 29.22 -16.12 -27.63
C ASP A 332 28.31 -16.14 -28.89
N ASP A 333 26.99 -16.12 -28.74
CA ASP A 333 26.04 -16.56 -29.77
C ASP A 333 25.56 -15.45 -30.74
N TYR A 334 26.08 -14.22 -30.61
CA TYR A 334 25.67 -13.09 -31.46
C TYR A 334 26.40 -13.02 -32.82
N MET A 335 27.54 -13.69 -32.98
CA MET A 335 28.41 -13.57 -34.17
C MET A 335 28.09 -14.56 -35.31
N GLY A 336 26.92 -15.20 -35.31
CA GLY A 336 26.58 -16.20 -36.33
C GLY A 336 25.09 -16.45 -36.60
N LYS A 337 24.19 -16.00 -35.72
CA LYS A 337 22.74 -16.12 -35.97
C LYS A 337 22.27 -14.91 -36.77
N ARG A 338 21.76 -15.13 -38.00
CA ARG A 338 20.89 -14.15 -38.66
C ARG A 338 19.65 -13.96 -37.79
N ILE A 339 19.66 -12.98 -36.90
CA ILE A 339 18.48 -12.57 -36.15
C ILE A 339 17.48 -12.04 -37.19
N LYS A 340 16.38 -12.76 -37.39
CA LYS A 340 15.31 -12.32 -38.29
C LYS A 340 14.72 -11.04 -37.70
N SER A 341 14.71 -9.95 -38.45
CA SER A 341 14.02 -8.73 -38.03
C SER A 341 12.53 -9.03 -37.87
N ASN A 342 11.95 -8.68 -36.72
CA ASN A 342 10.55 -8.92 -36.35
C ASN A 342 9.53 -8.07 -37.17
N GLY A 343 9.73 -7.85 -38.46
CA GLY A 343 8.83 -7.04 -39.30
C GLY A 343 8.86 -5.52 -39.02
N LEU A 344 9.47 -5.06 -37.92
CA LEU A 344 9.60 -3.65 -37.56
C LEU A 344 10.24 -2.82 -38.68
N LYS A 345 11.33 -3.32 -39.29
CA LYS A 345 11.99 -2.67 -40.41
C LYS A 345 11.04 -2.43 -41.59
N GLU A 346 10.32 -3.48 -41.99
CA GLU A 346 9.37 -3.42 -43.10
C GLU A 346 8.23 -2.43 -42.82
N LEU A 347 7.80 -2.30 -41.56
CA LEU A 347 6.79 -1.34 -41.16
C LEU A 347 7.34 0.09 -41.19
N MET A 348 8.49 0.33 -40.56
CA MET A 348 9.06 1.68 -40.37
C MET A 348 9.59 2.30 -41.66
N GLU A 349 9.98 1.50 -42.65
CA GLU A 349 10.44 1.98 -43.97
C GLU A 349 9.29 2.42 -44.92
N ARG A 350 8.02 2.23 -44.52
CA ARG A 350 6.86 2.62 -45.35
C ARG A 350 6.65 4.12 -45.36
N GLU A 351 6.21 4.64 -46.50
CA GLU A 351 6.00 6.08 -46.71
C GLU A 351 5.04 6.71 -45.70
N ASN A 352 3.97 6.00 -45.32
CA ASN A 352 2.99 6.45 -44.32
C ASN A 352 3.47 6.29 -42.87
N MET A 353 4.59 5.59 -42.63
CA MET A 353 5.20 5.39 -41.31
C MET A 353 6.44 6.25 -41.07
N ARG A 354 7.05 6.84 -42.12
CA ARG A 354 8.17 7.79 -41.99
C ARG A 354 7.96 8.89 -40.93
N PRO A 355 6.78 9.52 -40.80
CA PRO A 355 6.57 10.57 -39.79
C PRO A 355 6.65 10.06 -38.35
N VAL A 356 6.57 8.75 -38.14
CA VAL A 356 6.49 8.10 -36.82
C VAL A 356 7.72 7.24 -36.52
N ALA A 357 8.64 7.11 -37.49
CA ALA A 357 9.83 6.26 -37.42
C ALA A 357 11.03 6.92 -36.70
N GLY A 358 10.90 8.14 -36.16
CA GLY A 358 12.03 8.95 -35.65
C GLY A 358 13.04 8.20 -34.76
N PRO A 359 12.64 7.55 -33.65
CA PRO A 359 13.57 6.76 -32.82
C PRO A 359 14.23 5.60 -33.58
N TYR A 360 13.51 4.98 -34.51
CA TYR A 360 14.04 3.90 -35.35
C TYR A 360 15.05 4.45 -36.37
N GLU A 361 14.76 5.58 -37.03
CA GLU A 361 15.69 6.24 -37.95
C GLU A 361 16.99 6.66 -37.25
N LEU A 362 16.90 7.19 -36.03
CA LEU A 362 18.06 7.49 -35.20
C LEU A 362 18.90 6.23 -34.94
N LEU A 363 18.28 5.12 -34.50
CA LEU A 363 18.98 3.85 -34.27
C LEU A 363 19.71 3.37 -35.53
N ILE A 364 19.02 3.33 -36.68
CA ILE A 364 19.60 2.86 -37.94
C ILE A 364 20.74 3.77 -38.42
N SER A 365 20.65 5.08 -38.16
CA SER A 365 21.69 6.04 -38.53
C SER A 365 23.04 5.79 -37.85
N LEU A 366 23.06 5.05 -36.73
CA LEU A 366 24.28 4.67 -36.01
C LEU A 366 25.12 3.63 -36.77
N GLY A 367 24.53 2.89 -37.72
CA GLY A 367 25.23 1.85 -38.48
C GLY A 367 25.66 0.64 -37.65
N GLU A 368 24.96 0.37 -36.55
CA GLU A 368 25.27 -0.68 -35.59
C GLU A 368 24.74 -2.06 -36.00
N THR A 369 25.30 -3.10 -35.38
CA THR A 369 24.86 -4.49 -35.60
C THR A 369 23.76 -4.86 -34.61
N VAL A 370 22.72 -5.53 -35.08
CA VAL A 370 21.63 -6.05 -34.25
C VAL A 370 22.10 -7.28 -33.49
N ILE A 371 21.97 -7.26 -32.17
CA ILE A 371 22.37 -8.37 -31.29
C ILE A 371 21.18 -9.01 -30.58
N ALA A 372 20.06 -8.30 -30.38
CA ALA A 372 18.84 -8.91 -29.87
C ALA A 372 17.60 -8.21 -30.42
N SER A 373 16.50 -8.93 -30.57
CA SER A 373 15.20 -8.35 -30.90
C SER A 373 14.08 -9.26 -30.43
N GLY A 374 13.01 -8.68 -29.93
CA GLY A 374 11.81 -9.40 -29.52
C GLY A 374 10.55 -8.59 -29.81
N PRO A 375 9.39 -9.00 -29.30
CA PRO A 375 8.19 -8.18 -29.34
C PRO A 375 8.49 -6.84 -28.69
N ASN A 376 8.27 -5.75 -29.42
CA ASN A 376 8.36 -4.38 -28.89
C ASN A 376 9.77 -3.86 -28.55
N TYR A 377 10.85 -4.57 -28.92
CA TYR A 377 12.22 -4.06 -28.72
C TYR A 377 13.24 -4.54 -29.76
N MET A 378 14.31 -3.75 -29.90
CA MET A 378 15.49 -4.04 -30.71
C MET A 378 16.75 -3.53 -30.01
N VAL A 379 17.81 -4.33 -30.03
CA VAL A 379 19.10 -4.03 -29.38
C VAL A 379 20.21 -4.09 -30.42
N THR A 380 21.01 -3.03 -30.48
CA THR A 380 22.16 -2.90 -31.37
C THR A 380 23.43 -2.50 -30.63
N THR A 381 24.58 -2.71 -31.25
CA THR A 381 25.88 -2.25 -30.76
C THR A 381 26.84 -1.97 -31.90
N ALA A 382 27.75 -1.03 -31.71
CA ALA A 382 28.90 -0.82 -32.59
C ALA A 382 30.07 -1.78 -32.28
N SER A 383 29.99 -2.52 -31.16
CA SER A 383 31.06 -3.41 -30.70
C SER A 383 31.16 -4.65 -31.59
N LYS A 384 32.37 -4.94 -32.09
CA LYS A 384 32.62 -6.03 -33.05
C LYS A 384 32.95 -7.39 -32.42
N PHE A 385 33.20 -7.45 -31.11
CA PHE A 385 33.65 -8.66 -30.42
C PHE A 385 32.82 -8.93 -29.16
N PRO A 386 32.38 -10.19 -28.91
CA PRO A 386 31.79 -10.61 -27.64
C PRO A 386 32.77 -10.32 -26.48
N GLY A 387 32.24 -9.84 -25.34
CA GLY A 387 33.05 -9.51 -24.16
C GLY A 387 33.71 -8.12 -24.11
N SER A 388 33.58 -7.29 -25.17
CA SER A 388 34.11 -5.91 -25.20
C SER A 388 33.04 -4.87 -25.53
N LEU A 389 31.83 -5.06 -25.00
CA LEU A 389 30.70 -4.15 -25.22
C LEU A 389 30.95 -2.82 -24.48
N ASN A 390 31.35 -1.80 -25.24
CA ASN A 390 31.55 -0.43 -24.73
C ASN A 390 30.36 0.49 -25.03
N ASN A 391 29.43 0.04 -25.85
CA ASN A 391 28.17 0.72 -26.12
C ASN A 391 27.04 -0.27 -26.38
N LEU A 392 25.82 0.14 -26.05
CA LEU A 392 24.61 -0.61 -26.32
C LEU A 392 23.48 0.37 -26.62
N SER A 393 22.76 0.13 -27.72
CA SER A 393 21.59 0.90 -28.11
C SER A 393 20.35 0.03 -28.00
N ILE A 394 19.32 0.48 -27.27
CA ILE A 394 18.07 -0.24 -27.07
C ILE A 394 16.93 0.63 -27.56
N LEU A 395 16.22 0.18 -28.60
CA LEU A 395 14.96 0.76 -29.04
C LEU A 395 13.81 -0.06 -28.47
N VAL A 396 12.90 0.60 -27.73
CA VAL A 396 11.63 0.03 -27.28
C VAL A 396 10.46 0.80 -27.88
N TYR A 397 9.36 0.12 -28.19
CA TYR A 397 8.21 0.74 -28.85
C TYR A 397 6.88 0.14 -28.42
N ASN A 398 5.83 0.96 -28.31
CA ASN A 398 4.51 0.55 -27.83
C ASN A 398 3.46 0.58 -28.95
N PHE A 399 3.21 -0.60 -29.50
CA PHE A 399 2.02 -0.94 -30.28
C PHE A 399 1.86 -2.46 -30.31
N SER A 400 0.62 -2.95 -30.32
CA SER A 400 0.32 -4.38 -30.33
C SER A 400 0.46 -4.99 -31.74
N GLU A 401 0.54 -6.32 -31.82
CA GLU A 401 0.59 -7.06 -33.09
C GLU A 401 -0.65 -6.79 -33.97
N ALA A 402 -1.82 -6.57 -33.34
CA ALA A 402 -3.04 -6.17 -34.03
C ALA A 402 -2.90 -4.78 -34.68
N VAL A 403 -2.38 -3.81 -33.92
CA VAL A 403 -2.11 -2.46 -34.44
C VAL A 403 -1.05 -2.50 -35.55
N GLU A 404 0.00 -3.30 -35.39
CA GLU A 404 1.00 -3.52 -36.43
C GLU A 404 0.36 -4.07 -37.72
N THR A 405 -0.54 -5.04 -37.59
CA THR A 405 -1.27 -5.64 -38.72
C THR A 405 -2.17 -4.61 -39.41
N ASP A 406 -2.93 -3.83 -38.65
CA ASP A 406 -3.78 -2.76 -39.18
C ASP A 406 -2.95 -1.69 -39.91
N LEU A 407 -1.81 -1.29 -39.32
CA LEU A 407 -0.88 -0.36 -39.93
C LEU A 407 -0.28 -0.93 -41.22
N LYS A 408 0.09 -2.21 -41.26
CA LYS A 408 0.56 -2.91 -42.48
C LYS A 408 -0.49 -2.92 -43.60
N ASN A 409 -1.76 -3.05 -43.25
CA ASN A 409 -2.86 -3.16 -44.22
C ASN A 409 -3.35 -1.80 -44.77
N THR A 410 -3.09 -0.68 -44.09
CA THR A 410 -3.45 0.65 -44.59
C THR A 410 -2.37 1.26 -45.48
N ARG A 411 -2.80 2.06 -46.48
CA ARG A 411 -1.95 2.96 -47.28
C ARG A 411 -2.35 4.43 -47.17
N SER A 412 -3.44 4.74 -46.46
CA SER A 412 -3.93 6.12 -46.25
C SER A 412 -3.32 6.73 -44.98
N LYS A 413 -2.82 7.97 -45.08
CA LYS A 413 -2.32 8.75 -43.94
C LYS A 413 -3.43 9.03 -42.92
N GLU A 414 -4.66 9.29 -43.37
CA GLU A 414 -5.83 9.52 -42.50
C GLU A 414 -6.21 8.28 -41.71
N ASN A 415 -6.20 7.10 -42.34
CA ASN A 415 -6.44 5.84 -41.65
C ASN A 415 -5.33 5.51 -40.65
N THR A 416 -4.06 5.80 -41.03
CA THR A 416 -2.90 5.66 -40.14
C THR A 416 -3.06 6.53 -38.89
N LEU A 417 -3.44 7.80 -39.07
CA LEU A 417 -3.73 8.74 -37.99
C LEU A 417 -4.86 8.23 -37.07
N ASN A 418 -5.95 7.70 -37.65
CA ASN A 418 -7.08 7.17 -36.88
C ASN A 418 -6.72 5.94 -36.04
N ILE A 419 -5.89 5.04 -36.56
CA ILE A 419 -5.38 3.87 -35.81
C ILE A 419 -4.56 4.34 -34.61
N ILE A 420 -3.60 5.25 -34.85
CA ILE A 420 -2.71 5.77 -33.80
C ILE A 420 -3.49 6.52 -32.71
N ARG A 421 -4.47 7.35 -33.08
CA ARG A 421 -5.32 8.09 -32.13
C ARG A 421 -6.10 7.18 -31.19
N LYS A 422 -6.55 6.01 -31.68
CA LYS A 422 -7.35 5.06 -30.90
C LYS A 422 -6.52 4.15 -29.98
N TYR A 423 -5.20 4.11 -30.15
CA TYR A 423 -4.35 3.26 -29.34
C TYR A 423 -3.94 3.93 -28.02
N GLU A 424 -4.35 3.33 -26.90
CA GLU A 424 -4.18 3.86 -25.53
C GLU A 424 -3.48 2.92 -24.55
N GLU A 425 -3.12 1.72 -25.00
CA GLU A 425 -2.48 0.74 -24.13
C GLU A 425 -1.14 1.25 -23.61
N GLU A 426 -0.76 0.76 -22.44
CA GLU A 426 0.52 1.05 -21.79
C GLU A 426 1.37 -0.23 -21.79
N ILE A 427 2.67 -0.09 -22.07
CA ILE A 427 3.64 -1.18 -21.96
C ILE A 427 4.82 -0.71 -21.12
N GLU A 428 5.25 -1.59 -20.23
CA GLU A 428 6.45 -1.41 -19.42
C GLU A 428 7.58 -2.29 -19.98
N PHE A 429 8.80 -1.75 -20.00
CA PHE A 429 10.01 -2.45 -20.42
C PHE A 429 11.01 -2.49 -19.28
N LEU A 430 11.60 -3.66 -19.08
CA LEU A 430 12.73 -3.86 -18.15
C LEU A 430 13.90 -4.43 -18.95
N ALA A 431 14.91 -3.58 -19.19
CA ALA A 431 16.15 -3.98 -19.82
C ALA A 431 17.18 -4.39 -18.77
N ARG A 432 17.70 -5.62 -18.87
CA ARG A 432 18.76 -6.16 -18.04
C ARG A 432 19.95 -6.47 -18.92
N CYS A 433 21.04 -5.74 -18.70
CA CYS A 433 22.26 -5.89 -19.47
C CYS A 433 23.35 -6.45 -18.55
N SER A 434 23.62 -7.75 -18.67
CA SER A 434 24.56 -8.49 -17.81
C SER A 434 25.97 -8.48 -18.40
N GLY A 435 26.97 -8.28 -17.55
CA GLY A 435 28.40 -8.15 -17.84
C GLY A 435 28.89 -6.73 -18.15
N LEU A 436 28.02 -5.72 -18.07
CA LEU A 436 28.42 -4.31 -18.19
C LEU A 436 28.93 -3.80 -16.83
N SER A 437 30.25 -3.81 -16.63
CA SER A 437 30.89 -3.25 -15.43
C SER A 437 31.62 -1.92 -15.72
N GLY A 438 31.48 -0.94 -14.83
CA GLY A 438 32.10 0.38 -14.93
C GLY A 438 31.10 1.55 -14.90
N GLU A 439 31.57 2.73 -15.32
CA GLU A 439 30.75 3.92 -15.45
C GLU A 439 30.17 4.05 -16.86
N PHE A 440 28.88 4.38 -16.94
CA PHE A 440 28.14 4.53 -18.17
C PHE A 440 27.38 5.86 -18.19
N ARG A 441 27.28 6.46 -19.37
CA ARG A 441 26.35 7.52 -19.69
C ARG A 441 25.16 6.90 -20.41
N ILE A 442 23.96 7.28 -20.00
CA ILE A 442 22.72 6.84 -20.62
C ILE A 442 22.00 8.06 -21.18
N SER A 443 21.78 8.04 -22.49
CA SER A 443 21.03 9.06 -23.21
C SER A 443 19.70 8.47 -23.65
N ARG A 444 18.59 9.10 -23.28
CA ARG A 444 17.24 8.66 -23.65
C ARG A 444 16.65 9.64 -24.64
N TYR A 445 16.09 9.12 -25.73
CA TYR A 445 15.33 9.88 -26.71
C TYR A 445 13.93 9.29 -26.81
N LYS A 446 12.90 10.06 -26.43
CA LYS A 446 11.52 9.57 -26.32
C LYS A 446 10.56 10.33 -27.20
N THR A 447 9.72 9.59 -27.93
CA THR A 447 8.61 10.13 -28.71
C THR A 447 7.27 9.61 -28.19
N PHE A 448 6.30 10.51 -28.16
CA PHE A 448 4.96 10.23 -27.63
C PHE A 448 3.90 10.34 -28.72
N ARG A 449 2.73 9.77 -28.43
CA ARG A 449 1.57 9.76 -29.33
C ARG A 449 1.20 11.14 -29.89
N HIS A 450 1.26 12.19 -29.06
CA HIS A 450 0.87 13.54 -29.46
C HIS A 450 1.81 14.14 -30.52
N LYS A 451 3.13 13.91 -30.39
CA LYS A 451 4.13 14.31 -31.40
C LYS A 451 3.84 13.62 -32.73
N ILE A 452 3.63 12.31 -32.65
CA ILE A 452 3.35 11.45 -33.80
C ILE A 452 2.07 11.89 -34.54
N ILE A 453 1.02 12.23 -33.79
CA ILE A 453 -0.23 12.77 -34.31
C ILE A 453 0.02 14.11 -35.02
N SER A 454 0.73 15.03 -34.37
CA SER A 454 1.06 16.35 -34.93
C SER A 454 1.86 16.24 -36.24
N ASP A 455 2.86 15.36 -36.29
CA ASP A 455 3.71 15.13 -37.46
C ASP A 455 2.89 14.54 -38.65
N LEU A 456 1.90 13.68 -38.37
CA LEU A 456 0.97 13.15 -39.38
C LEU A 456 -0.05 14.18 -39.86
N GLU A 457 -0.63 14.95 -38.96
CA GLU A 457 -1.60 16.00 -39.27
C GLU A 457 -1.01 17.09 -40.17
N ALA A 458 0.21 17.54 -39.89
CA ALA A 458 0.92 18.54 -40.69
C ALA A 458 1.12 18.10 -42.15
N GLN A 459 1.17 16.79 -42.42
CA GLN A 459 1.30 16.25 -43.78
C GLN A 459 -0.03 16.04 -44.50
N ILE A 460 -1.13 15.83 -43.76
CA ILE A 460 -2.47 15.65 -44.33
C ILE A 460 -3.11 17.03 -44.59
N HIS A 461 -2.92 17.96 -43.67
CA HIS A 461 -3.42 19.32 -43.72
C HIS A 461 -2.23 20.27 -43.54
N PRO A 462 -1.53 20.63 -44.64
CA PRO A 462 -0.48 21.65 -44.59
C PRO A 462 -1.04 22.91 -43.93
N HIS A 463 -0.25 23.58 -43.09
CA HIS A 463 -0.65 24.59 -42.08
C HIS A 463 -1.38 25.87 -42.59
N SER A 464 -2.21 25.83 -43.63
CA SER A 464 -2.86 27.00 -44.24
C SER A 464 -3.97 27.65 -43.39
N THR A 465 -4.28 27.15 -42.18
CA THR A 465 -5.41 27.63 -41.36
C THR A 465 -5.16 27.73 -39.85
N TYR A 466 -3.93 27.53 -39.35
CA TYR A 466 -3.65 27.61 -37.91
C TYR A 466 -3.45 29.06 -37.43
N SER A 467 -3.89 29.36 -36.21
CA SER A 467 -3.51 30.58 -35.50
C SER A 467 -2.07 30.47 -34.95
N ARG A 468 -1.42 31.61 -34.68
CA ARG A 468 -0.06 31.65 -34.09
C ARG A 468 0.08 30.85 -32.79
N ARG A 469 -0.99 30.75 -31.99
CA ARG A 469 -1.00 29.96 -30.75
C ARG A 469 -1.00 28.47 -31.06
N GLU A 470 -1.79 28.05 -32.05
CA GLU A 470 -1.86 26.65 -32.46
C GLU A 470 -0.56 26.21 -33.14
N GLU A 471 0.10 27.09 -33.90
CA GLU A 471 1.45 26.84 -34.43
C GLU A 471 2.46 26.62 -33.30
N LEU A 472 2.47 27.47 -32.28
CA LEU A 472 3.39 27.35 -31.15
C LEU A 472 3.13 26.08 -30.32
N VAL A 473 1.86 25.79 -30.03
CA VAL A 473 1.48 24.55 -29.31
C VAL A 473 1.90 23.33 -30.13
N SER A 474 1.60 23.31 -31.43
CA SER A 474 2.00 22.24 -32.34
C SER A 474 3.52 22.01 -32.32
N GLN A 475 4.32 23.07 -32.40
CA GLN A 475 5.78 23.02 -32.29
C GLN A 475 6.27 22.46 -30.95
N TRP A 476 5.64 22.81 -29.82
CA TRP A 476 6.04 22.24 -28.52
C TRP A 476 5.68 20.76 -28.41
N THR A 477 4.48 20.38 -28.88
CA THR A 477 4.09 18.96 -28.93
C THR A 477 4.92 18.16 -29.91
N SER A 478 5.61 18.77 -30.88
CA SER A 478 6.46 18.05 -31.83
C SER A 478 7.89 17.84 -31.32
N LEU A 479 8.28 18.36 -30.15
CA LEU A 479 9.61 18.15 -29.60
C LEU A 479 9.72 16.77 -28.92
N PRO A 480 10.81 16.01 -29.18
CA PRO A 480 11.11 14.81 -28.41
C PRO A 480 11.58 15.17 -27.00
N VAL A 481 11.42 14.25 -26.05
CA VAL A 481 12.02 14.38 -24.71
C VAL A 481 13.38 13.69 -24.73
N ILE A 482 14.40 14.43 -24.28
CA ILE A 482 15.78 13.95 -24.22
C ILE A 482 16.28 14.05 -22.78
N GLU A 483 16.81 12.95 -22.25
CA GLU A 483 17.34 12.87 -20.88
C GLU A 483 18.75 12.27 -20.88
N PHE A 484 19.60 12.74 -19.98
CA PHE A 484 20.95 12.22 -19.77
C PHE A 484 21.13 11.84 -18.32
N ALA A 485 21.72 10.69 -18.07
CA ALA A 485 22.03 10.22 -16.72
C ALA A 485 23.34 9.41 -16.71
N GLU A 486 23.96 9.33 -15.54
CA GLU A 486 25.19 8.58 -15.33
C GLU A 486 24.94 7.43 -14.36
N PHE A 487 25.49 6.26 -14.66
CA PHE A 487 25.29 5.04 -13.89
C PHE A 487 26.61 4.32 -13.65
N THR A 488 26.76 3.72 -12.48
CA THR A 488 27.84 2.78 -12.19
C THR A 488 27.22 1.39 -12.05
N SER A 489 27.76 0.40 -12.76
CA SER A 489 27.38 -0.99 -12.58
C SER A 489 28.58 -1.85 -12.23
N SER A 490 28.39 -2.81 -11.33
CA SER A 490 29.39 -3.82 -10.98
C SER A 490 29.34 -5.06 -11.88
N ASP A 491 28.21 -5.28 -12.57
CA ASP A 491 28.01 -6.44 -13.47
C ASP A 491 26.73 -6.30 -14.31
N THR A 492 25.58 -6.04 -13.68
CA THR A 492 24.29 -5.91 -14.38
C THR A 492 23.81 -4.46 -14.37
N LEU A 493 23.48 -3.92 -15.54
CA LEU A 493 22.80 -2.62 -15.68
C LEU A 493 21.31 -2.86 -15.94
N SER A 494 20.46 -2.33 -15.06
CA SER A 494 19.00 -2.45 -15.16
C SER A 494 18.37 -1.10 -15.53
N LEU A 495 17.63 -1.06 -16.64
CA LEU A 495 16.95 0.14 -17.12
C LEU A 495 15.47 -0.11 -17.30
N ARG A 496 14.67 0.90 -16.98
CA ARG A 496 13.22 0.88 -17.10
C ARG A 496 12.76 1.91 -18.11
N ALA A 497 11.74 1.57 -18.89
CA ALA A 497 11.00 2.49 -19.74
C ALA A 497 9.50 2.16 -19.70
N THR A 498 8.66 3.17 -19.56
CA THR A 498 7.19 3.03 -19.61
C THR A 498 6.66 3.84 -20.77
N LEU A 499 5.91 3.20 -21.66
CA LEU A 499 5.39 3.78 -22.89
C LEU A 499 3.86 3.69 -22.88
N LYS A 500 3.16 4.78 -23.20
CA LYS A 500 1.70 4.86 -23.22
C LYS A 500 1.18 5.35 -24.57
N GLY A 501 0.18 4.65 -25.10
CA GLY A 501 -0.27 4.82 -26.48
C GLY A 501 0.87 4.63 -27.47
N PHE A 502 0.64 5.03 -28.72
CA PHE A 502 1.64 4.84 -29.78
C PHE A 502 2.88 5.69 -29.50
N SER A 503 3.98 5.06 -29.09
CA SER A 503 5.18 5.74 -28.58
C SER A 503 6.42 4.87 -28.73
N ALA A 504 7.61 5.48 -28.67
CA ALA A 504 8.88 4.77 -28.74
C ALA A 504 9.98 5.52 -27.96
N GLU A 505 10.95 4.77 -27.46
CA GLU A 505 12.10 5.30 -26.70
C GLU A 505 13.38 4.61 -27.16
N LEU A 506 14.40 5.40 -27.48
CA LEU A 506 15.74 4.96 -27.80
C LEU A 506 16.65 5.27 -26.60
N LEU A 507 17.27 4.24 -26.04
CA LEU A 507 18.29 4.34 -25.00
C LEU A 507 19.66 4.08 -25.63
N LEU A 508 20.59 5.02 -25.46
CA LEU A 508 22.00 4.87 -25.80
C LEU A 508 22.79 4.73 -24.50
N ILE A 509 23.53 3.64 -24.36
CA ILE A 509 24.32 3.31 -23.18
C ILE A 509 25.77 3.31 -23.62
N ASP A 510 26.53 4.32 -23.21
CA ASP A 510 27.92 4.51 -23.59
C ASP A 510 28.81 4.38 -22.36
N ARG A 511 29.85 3.55 -22.43
CA ARG A 511 30.87 3.50 -21.38
C ARG A 511 31.65 4.81 -21.37
N LYS A 512 31.92 5.35 -20.19
CA LYS A 512 32.75 6.55 -20.02
C LYS A 512 34.24 6.30 -20.25
#